data_AF-A0A8H4W1K0-F1
#
_entry.id   AF-A0A8H4W1K0-F1
#
_cell.length_a   1.000
_cell.length_b   1.000
_cell.length_c   1.000
_cell.angle_alpha   90.00
_cell.angle_beta   90.00
_cell.angle_gamma   90.00
#
_symmetry.space_group_name_H-M   'P 1'
#
loop_
_entity.id
_entity.type
_entity.pdbx_description
1 polymer ?
#
loop_
_entity_poly.entity_id
_entity_poly.type
_entity_poly.pdbx_seq_one_letter_code
_entity_poly.pdbx_strand_id
1 'polypeptide(L)'
;MMLDSSVLQIMSFYGGLIFTFYYILATTLPGILTDVYGFSPALTGYSFLTFSATVSIMISNIFLDRLYNYLSTLHSEFRPENRLPLLILGALLMPFSIVLYALAPTLFPSHPSLSLTLLLLSVALQGVFLLLISVSLAAYIVDAFGLYSASAMTIVLIASAWH
;
A
#
# COMPACT_ATOMS: atom_id res chain seq x y z
N MET A 1 -12.15 21.36 -12.26
CA MET A 1 -11.52 21.25 -10.92
C MET A 1 -10.53 20.08 -10.81
N MET A 2 -10.92 18.80 -10.97
CA MET A 2 -9.93 17.70 -10.97
C MET A 2 -8.95 17.76 -12.16
N LEU A 3 -9.39 18.29 -13.30
CA LEU A 3 -8.54 18.48 -14.49
C LEU A 3 -7.65 19.74 -14.42
N ASP A 4 -7.94 20.67 -13.49
CA ASP A 4 -7.22 21.94 -13.39
C ASP A 4 -6.00 21.85 -12.45
N SER A 5 -6.00 20.89 -11.52
CA SER A 5 -4.86 20.62 -10.63
C SER A 5 -4.01 19.49 -11.19
N SER A 6 -2.88 19.85 -11.82
CA SER A 6 -1.90 18.88 -12.33
C SER A 6 -1.36 17.95 -11.24
N VAL A 7 -1.30 18.43 -9.98
CA VAL A 7 -0.86 17.63 -8.83
C VAL A 7 -1.85 16.51 -8.54
N LEU A 8 -3.15 16.79 -8.54
CA LEU A 8 -4.17 15.77 -8.27
C LEU A 8 -4.16 14.67 -9.35
N GLN A 9 -3.99 15.04 -10.62
CA GLN A 9 -3.89 14.07 -11.72
C GLN A 9 -2.70 13.11 -11.54
N ILE A 10 -1.53 13.64 -11.21
CA ILE A 10 -0.32 12.83 -10.97
C ILE A 10 -0.55 11.87 -9.80
N MET A 11 -1.15 12.35 -8.70
CA MET A 11 -1.44 11.50 -7.54
C MET A 11 -2.48 10.41 -7.82
N SER A 12 -3.55 10.73 -8.55
CA SER A 12 -4.55 9.74 -8.95
C SER A 12 -4.00 8.70 -9.92
N PHE A 13 -3.19 9.13 -10.90
CA PHE A 13 -2.51 8.21 -11.83
C PHE A 13 -1.56 7.28 -11.08
N TYR A 14 -0.77 7.83 -10.16
CA TYR A 14 0.14 7.07 -9.33
C TYR A 14 -0.59 6.06 -8.41
N GLY A 15 -1.68 6.49 -7.77
CA GLY A 15 -2.53 5.60 -6.98
C GLY A 15 -3.12 4.44 -7.79
N GLY A 16 -3.56 4.71 -9.03
CA GLY A 16 -4.05 3.68 -9.95
C GLY A 16 -2.97 2.69 -10.37
N LEU A 17 -1.74 3.15 -10.60
CA LEU A 17 -0.59 2.27 -10.86
C LEU A 17 -0.34 1.35 -9.66
N ILE A 18 -0.32 1.88 -8.44
CA ILE A 18 -0.11 1.08 -7.23
C ILE A 18 -1.18 0.01 -7.07
N PHE A 19 -2.45 0.39 -7.25
CA PHE A 19 -3.57 -0.53 -7.17
C PHE A 19 -3.42 -1.66 -8.21
N THR A 20 -2.98 -1.33 -9.43
CA THR A 20 -2.70 -2.31 -10.48
C THR A 20 -1.62 -3.30 -10.07
N PHE A 21 -0.49 -2.83 -9.52
CA PHE A 21 0.59 -3.70 -9.06
C PHE A 21 0.18 -4.58 -7.87
N TYR A 22 -0.61 -4.03 -6.94
CA TYR A 22 -1.16 -4.79 -5.83
C TYR A 22 -2.11 -5.89 -6.33
N TYR A 23 -2.95 -5.57 -7.32
CA TYR A 23 -3.86 -6.55 -7.95
C TYR A 23 -3.08 -7.68 -8.64
N ILE A 24 -2.05 -7.33 -9.43
CA ILE A 24 -1.17 -8.33 -10.06
C ILE A 24 -0.62 -9.26 -8.98
N LEU A 25 -0.04 -8.72 -7.91
CA LEU A 25 0.49 -9.52 -6.81
C LEU A 25 -0.58 -10.44 -6.20
N ALA A 26 -1.78 -9.93 -5.95
CA ALA A 26 -2.86 -10.71 -5.35
C ALA A 26 -3.28 -11.90 -6.24
N THR A 27 -3.18 -11.74 -7.56
CA THR A 27 -3.49 -12.80 -8.54
C THR A 27 -2.33 -13.77 -8.78
N THR A 28 -1.07 -13.32 -8.75
CA THR A 28 0.10 -14.15 -9.04
C THR A 28 0.64 -14.89 -7.81
N LEU A 29 0.44 -14.34 -6.61
CA LEU A 29 0.92 -14.92 -5.36
C LEU A 29 0.37 -16.34 -5.11
N PRO A 30 -0.93 -16.62 -5.31
CA PRO A 30 -1.44 -17.97 -5.13
C PRO A 30 -0.78 -18.97 -6.08
N GLY A 31 -0.54 -18.58 -7.33
CA GLY A 31 0.20 -19.39 -8.31
C GLY A 31 1.61 -19.69 -7.83
N ILE A 32 2.36 -18.69 -7.36
CA ILE A 32 3.71 -18.90 -6.83
C ILE A 32 3.71 -19.84 -5.61
N LEU A 33 2.78 -19.66 -4.66
CA LEU A 33 2.71 -20.52 -3.46
C LEU A 33 2.33 -21.97 -3.81
N THR A 34 1.45 -22.18 -4.78
CA THR A 34 1.03 -23.53 -5.16
C THR A 34 2.03 -24.19 -6.11
N ASP A 35 2.53 -23.49 -7.13
CA ASP A 35 3.41 -24.05 -8.16
C ASP A 35 4.86 -24.22 -7.68
N VAL A 36 5.38 -23.26 -6.88
CA VAL A 36 6.79 -23.28 -6.40
C VAL A 36 6.92 -23.96 -5.04
N TYR A 37 5.98 -23.70 -4.12
CA TYR A 37 6.04 -24.22 -2.75
C TYR A 37 5.11 -25.41 -2.48
N GLY A 38 4.27 -25.81 -3.43
CA GLY A 38 3.38 -26.97 -3.29
C GLY A 38 2.27 -26.77 -2.26
N PHE A 39 1.91 -25.53 -1.93
CA PHE A 39 0.87 -25.27 -0.92
C PHE A 39 -0.52 -25.64 -1.44
N SER A 40 -1.33 -26.21 -0.54
CA SER A 40 -2.75 -26.39 -0.80
C SER A 40 -3.44 -25.02 -0.91
N PRO A 41 -4.52 -24.89 -1.72
CA PRO A 41 -5.22 -23.61 -1.88
C PRO A 41 -5.67 -22.99 -0.55
N ALA A 42 -6.05 -23.83 0.42
CA ALA A 42 -6.44 -23.40 1.76
C ALA A 42 -5.27 -22.81 2.56
N LEU A 43 -4.09 -23.43 2.50
CA LEU A 43 -2.88 -22.92 3.17
C LEU A 43 -2.40 -21.62 2.52
N THR A 44 -2.45 -21.55 1.18
CA THR A 44 -2.14 -20.33 0.43
C THR A 44 -3.01 -19.16 0.86
N GLY A 45 -4.34 -19.36 0.93
CA GLY A 45 -5.27 -18.34 1.40
C GLY A 45 -5.03 -17.93 2.86
N TYR A 46 -4.74 -18.89 3.73
CA TYR A 46 -4.43 -18.63 5.14
C TYR A 46 -3.14 -17.81 5.31
N SER A 47 -2.05 -18.20 4.63
CA SER A 47 -0.79 -17.45 4.67
C SER A 47 -0.94 -16.04 4.09
N PHE A 48 -1.71 -15.89 3.01
CA PHE A 48 -1.96 -14.57 2.44
C PHE A 48 -2.82 -13.71 3.38
N LEU A 49 -4.01 -14.17 3.77
CA LEU A 49 -4.96 -13.37 4.53
C LEU A 49 -4.50 -13.14 5.97
N THR A 50 -4.03 -14.17 6.67
CA THR A 50 -3.70 -14.07 8.10
C THR A 50 -2.32 -13.48 8.31
N PHE A 51 -1.28 -13.99 7.62
CA PHE A 51 0.07 -13.51 7.87
C PHE A 51 0.33 -12.15 7.22
N SER A 52 0.09 -12.03 5.90
CA SER A 52 0.45 -10.80 5.20
C SER A 52 -0.42 -9.61 5.62
N ALA A 53 -1.73 -9.80 5.81
CA ALA A 53 -2.62 -8.69 6.21
C ALA A 53 -2.34 -8.21 7.64
N THR A 54 -2.17 -9.13 8.61
CA THR A 54 -1.88 -8.74 10.00
C THR A 54 -0.53 -8.02 10.10
N VAL A 55 0.51 -8.54 9.43
CA VAL A 55 1.82 -7.88 9.40
C VAL A 55 1.74 -6.51 8.72
N SER A 56 1.02 -6.40 7.59
CA SER A 56 0.81 -5.12 6.90
C SER A 56 0.16 -4.09 7.82
N ILE A 57 -0.92 -4.47 8.51
CA ILE A 57 -1.68 -3.57 9.38
C ILE A 57 -0.83 -3.15 10.58
N MET A 58 -0.12 -4.09 11.22
CA MET A 58 0.74 -3.78 12.36
C MET A 58 1.87 -2.82 11.98
N ILE A 59 2.56 -3.10 10.88
CA ILE A 59 3.63 -2.22 10.38
C ILE A 59 3.04 -0.85 10.02
N SER A 60 1.90 -0.82 9.32
CA SER A 60 1.25 0.44 8.93
C SER A 60 0.86 1.28 10.14
N ASN A 61 0.27 0.68 11.17
CA ASN A 61 -0.09 1.42 12.39
C ASN A 61 1.15 2.01 13.08
N ILE A 62 2.23 1.24 13.24
CA ILE A 62 3.47 1.74 13.86
C ILE A 62 4.07 2.87 13.02
N PHE A 63 4.12 2.72 11.70
CA PHE A 63 4.66 3.75 10.81
C PHE A 63 3.79 5.00 10.79
N LEU A 64 2.47 4.85 10.71
CA LEU A 64 1.51 5.95 10.75
C LEU A 64 1.54 6.68 12.09
N ASP A 65 1.61 5.97 13.21
CA ASP A 65 1.69 6.56 14.57
C ASP A 65 2.99 7.32 14.76
N ARG A 66 4.13 6.73 14.39
CA ARG A 66 5.44 7.40 14.46
C ARG A 66 5.44 8.66 13.62
N LEU A 67 4.86 8.58 12.44
CA LEU A 67 4.76 9.73 11.56
C LEU A 67 3.81 10.78 12.13
N TYR A 68 2.65 10.39 12.63
CA TYR A 68 1.69 11.31 13.22
C TYR A 68 2.32 12.09 14.37
N ASN A 69 3.08 11.40 15.23
CA ASN A 69 3.83 12.04 16.31
C ASN A 69 4.93 12.97 15.79
N TYR A 70 5.68 12.56 14.76
CA TYR A 70 6.70 13.41 14.13
C TYR A 70 6.12 14.67 13.47
N LEU A 71 4.96 14.54 12.83
CA LEU A 71 4.25 15.67 12.21
C LEU A 71 3.68 16.62 13.29
N SER A 72 3.17 16.06 14.39
CA SER A 72 2.66 16.83 15.53
C SER A 72 3.75 17.61 16.27
N THR A 73 5.01 17.20 16.20
CA THR A 73 6.13 17.93 16.85
C THR A 73 6.71 19.03 15.96
N LEU A 74 6.56 18.93 14.63
CA LEU A 74 7.15 19.88 13.68
C LEU A 74 6.26 21.08 13.37
N HIS A 75 4.93 20.96 13.46
CA HIS A 75 4.01 22.05 13.13
C HIS A 75 2.82 22.10 14.09
N SER A 76 2.60 23.25 14.73
CA SER A 76 1.39 23.55 15.53
C SER A 76 0.15 23.82 14.66
N GLU A 77 0.31 23.93 13.34
CA GLU A 77 -0.77 24.07 12.35
C GLU A 77 -0.79 22.85 11.42
N PHE A 78 -1.92 22.14 11.37
CA PHE A 78 -2.16 21.03 10.44
C PHE A 78 -2.20 21.55 9.00
N ARG A 79 -1.06 21.55 8.29
CA ARG A 79 -1.01 21.85 6.85
C ARG A 79 -1.01 20.56 6.01
N PRO A 80 -1.80 20.50 4.92
CA PRO A 80 -1.87 19.37 3.98
C PRO A 80 -0.50 18.95 3.44
N GLU A 81 0.36 19.95 3.25
CA GLU A 81 1.63 19.89 2.52
C GLU A 81 2.70 19.09 3.27
N ASN A 82 2.60 18.98 4.59
CA ASN A 82 3.53 18.20 5.39
C ASN A 82 3.43 16.68 5.16
N ARG A 83 2.41 16.22 4.45
CA ARG A 83 2.20 14.80 4.11
C ARG A 83 2.71 14.41 2.73
N LEU A 84 3.05 15.38 1.88
CA LEU A 84 3.69 15.15 0.57
C LEU A 84 5.01 14.36 0.65
N PRO A 85 5.92 14.61 1.61
CA PRO A 85 7.16 13.84 1.75
C PRO A 85 6.89 12.35 1.96
N LEU A 86 5.77 12.02 2.60
CA LEU A 86 5.39 10.65 2.89
C LEU A 86 4.96 9.89 1.65
N LEU A 87 4.19 10.55 0.80
CA LEU A 87 3.81 10.00 -0.49
C LEU A 87 5.05 9.81 -1.38
N ILE A 88 6.00 10.74 -1.36
CA ILE A 88 7.27 10.64 -2.08
C ILE A 88 8.11 9.47 -1.56
N LEU A 89 8.19 9.28 -0.24
CA LEU A 89 8.87 8.13 0.37
C LEU A 89 8.20 6.81 -0.03
N GLY A 90 6.88 6.71 0.13
CA GLY A 90 6.11 5.55 -0.32
C GLY A 90 6.36 5.28 -1.81
N ALA A 91 6.44 6.34 -2.62
CA ALA A 91 6.65 6.22 -4.05
C ALA A 91 8.03 5.71 -4.45
N LEU A 92 9.07 6.13 -3.74
CA LEU A 92 10.44 5.66 -3.96
C LEU A 92 10.68 4.24 -3.46
N LEU A 93 10.06 3.85 -2.34
CA LEU A 93 10.24 2.52 -1.75
C LEU A 93 9.36 1.45 -2.42
N MET A 94 8.28 1.83 -3.09
CA MET A 94 7.38 0.90 -3.78
C MET A 94 8.05 0.03 -4.87
N PRO A 95 8.83 0.57 -5.83
CA PRO A 95 9.50 -0.26 -6.82
C PRO A 95 10.48 -1.25 -6.17
N PHE A 96 11.08 -0.89 -5.03
CA PHE A 96 11.94 -1.80 -4.28
C PHE A 96 11.17 -3.01 -3.74
N SER A 97 9.96 -2.80 -3.21
CA SER A 97 9.08 -3.90 -2.76
C SER A 97 8.67 -4.83 -3.91
N ILE A 98 8.36 -4.28 -5.09
CA ILE A 98 8.01 -5.08 -6.28
C ILE A 98 9.20 -5.93 -6.74
N VAL A 99 10.40 -5.33 -6.81
CA VAL A 99 11.62 -6.05 -7.19
C VAL A 99 11.93 -7.14 -6.18
N LEU A 100 11.76 -6.87 -4.89
CA LEU A 100 11.97 -7.86 -3.82
C LEU A 100 10.98 -9.02 -3.93
N TYR A 101 9.71 -8.75 -4.26
CA TYR A 101 8.69 -9.77 -4.55
C TYR A 101 9.07 -10.64 -5.75
N ALA A 102 9.51 -10.02 -6.86
CA ALA A 102 9.87 -10.73 -8.08
C ALA A 102 11.15 -11.57 -7.91
N LEU A 103 12.12 -11.09 -7.14
CA LEU A 103 13.38 -11.79 -6.91
C LEU A 103 13.29 -12.84 -5.80
N ALA A 104 12.37 -12.70 -4.84
CA ALA A 104 12.27 -13.59 -3.68
C ALA A 104 12.30 -15.09 -4.03
N PRO A 105 11.55 -15.60 -5.03
CA PRO A 105 11.58 -17.02 -5.41
C PRO A 105 12.92 -17.52 -5.94
N THR A 106 13.73 -16.62 -6.52
CA THR A 106 15.01 -16.95 -7.17
C THR A 106 16.23 -16.71 -6.30
N LEU A 107 16.09 -15.95 -5.21
CA LEU A 107 17.20 -15.46 -4.40
C LEU A 107 17.77 -16.53 -3.46
N PHE A 108 16.92 -17.46 -2.98
CA PHE A 108 17.33 -18.52 -2.05
C PHE A 108 16.84 -19.91 -2.49
N PRO A 109 17.38 -20.47 -3.59
CA PRO A 109 17.00 -21.80 -4.07
C PRO A 109 17.37 -22.92 -3.09
N SER A 110 18.35 -22.70 -2.20
CA SER A 110 18.79 -23.67 -1.18
C SER A 110 17.98 -23.63 0.12
N HIS A 111 17.18 -22.58 0.37
CA HIS A 111 16.43 -22.40 1.62
C HIS A 111 14.98 -21.95 1.34
N PRO A 112 14.07 -22.89 1.04
CA PRO A 112 12.69 -22.57 0.67
C PRO A 112 11.91 -21.86 1.79
N SER A 113 12.21 -22.13 3.06
CA SER A 113 11.57 -21.46 4.20
C SER A 113 11.89 -19.96 4.26
N LEU A 114 13.15 -19.58 4.00
CA LEU A 114 13.59 -18.19 4.04
C LEU A 114 13.04 -17.40 2.86
N SER A 115 13.02 -18.03 1.69
CA SER A 115 12.42 -17.48 0.46
C SER A 115 10.92 -17.18 0.64
N LEU A 116 10.17 -18.07 1.31
CA LEU A 116 8.75 -17.87 1.60
C LEU A 116 8.51 -16.70 2.55
N THR A 117 9.30 -16.60 3.62
CA THR A 117 9.19 -15.46 4.56
C THR A 117 9.50 -14.13 3.87
N LEU A 118 10.52 -14.10 3.01
CA LEU A 118 10.87 -12.89 2.24
C LEU A 118 9.74 -12.50 1.28
N LEU A 119 9.13 -13.48 0.61
CA LEU A 119 7.99 -13.27 -0.28
C LEU A 119 6.80 -12.68 0.50
N LEU A 120 6.42 -13.30 1.62
CA LEU A 120 5.32 -12.83 2.47
C LEU A 120 5.61 -11.45 3.09
N LEU A 121 6.87 -11.16 3.41
CA LEU A 121 7.29 -9.84 3.88
C LEU A 121 7.18 -8.78 2.78
N SER A 122 7.54 -9.11 1.54
CA SER A 122 7.39 -8.21 0.37
C SER A 122 5.94 -7.81 0.16
N VAL A 123 5.05 -8.80 0.25
CA VAL A 123 3.60 -8.63 0.14
C VAL A 123 3.09 -7.72 1.26
N ALA A 124 3.56 -7.95 2.48
CA ALA A 124 3.18 -7.14 3.62
C ALA A 124 3.66 -5.68 3.46
N LEU A 125 4.89 -5.47 2.99
CA LEU A 125 5.42 -4.14 2.67
C LEU A 125 4.59 -3.44 1.60
N GLN A 126 4.16 -4.16 0.56
CA GLN A 126 3.32 -3.60 -0.49
C GLN A 126 1.94 -3.19 0.03
N GLY A 127 1.37 -3.96 0.96
CA GLY A 127 0.15 -3.59 1.70
C GLY A 127 0.34 -2.32 2.53
N VAL A 128 1.49 -2.15 3.18
CA VAL A 128 1.83 -0.93 3.93
C VAL A 128 1.87 0.28 3.00
N PHE A 129 2.55 0.17 1.86
CA PHE A 129 2.62 1.26 0.88
C PHE A 129 1.24 1.62 0.32
N LEU A 130 0.40 0.62 0.02
CA LEU A 130 -0.98 0.85 -0.42
C LEU A 130 -1.77 1.67 0.61
N LEU A 131 -1.67 1.34 1.90
CA LEU A 131 -2.33 2.09 2.97
C LEU A 131 -1.75 3.51 3.10
N LEU A 132 -0.43 3.66 3.03
CA LEU A 132 0.26 4.94 3.15
C LEU A 132 -0.17 5.92 2.04
N ILE A 133 -0.20 5.43 0.79
CA ILE A 133 -0.66 6.22 -0.36
C ILE A 133 -2.16 6.50 -0.24
N SER A 134 -2.98 5.52 0.17
CA SER A 134 -4.43 5.71 0.34
C SER A 134 -4.75 6.78 1.37
N VAL A 135 -4.08 6.77 2.53
CA VAL A 135 -4.24 7.80 3.57
C VAL A 135 -3.79 9.17 3.08
N SER A 136 -2.67 9.23 2.36
CA SER A 136 -2.14 10.47 1.80
C SER A 136 -3.09 11.06 0.75
N LEU A 137 -3.65 10.22 -0.12
CA LEU A 137 -4.59 10.59 -1.16
C LEU A 137 -5.94 11.03 -0.58
N ALA A 138 -6.46 10.31 0.42
CA ALA A 138 -7.68 10.69 1.14
C ALA A 138 -7.52 12.05 1.85
N ALA A 139 -6.39 12.29 2.53
CA ALA A 139 -6.11 13.57 3.18
C ALA A 139 -6.00 14.71 2.15
N TYR A 140 -5.33 14.47 1.02
CA TYR A 140 -5.21 15.46 -0.05
C TYR A 140 -6.58 15.84 -0.64
N ILE A 141 -7.48 14.86 -0.82
CA ILE A 141 -8.85 15.11 -1.26
C ILE A 141 -9.59 15.93 -0.19
N VAL A 142 -9.53 15.54 1.08
CA VAL A 142 -10.16 16.27 2.18
C VAL A 142 -9.73 17.73 2.21
N ASP A 143 -8.43 17.99 2.06
CA ASP A 143 -7.86 19.33 2.08
C ASP A 143 -8.15 20.14 0.81
N ALA A 144 -8.07 19.52 -0.38
CA ALA A 144 -8.38 20.17 -1.64
C ALA A 144 -9.87 20.53 -1.78
N PHE A 145 -10.76 19.77 -1.12
CA PHE A 145 -12.21 19.98 -1.19
C PHE A 145 -12.80 20.73 0.02
N GLY A 146 -12.04 20.99 1.09
CA GLY A 146 -12.39 21.88 2.22
C GLY A 146 -13.82 21.73 2.75
N LEU A 147 -14.78 22.45 2.16
CA LEU A 147 -16.22 22.45 2.47
C LEU A 147 -17.01 21.22 1.98
N TYR A 148 -16.52 20.48 0.97
CA TYR A 148 -17.17 19.27 0.41
C TYR A 148 -16.43 17.96 0.75
N SER A 149 -15.47 18.03 1.67
CA SER A 149 -14.62 16.91 2.09
C SER A 149 -15.40 15.64 2.49
N ALA A 150 -16.48 15.81 3.28
CA ALA A 150 -17.35 14.70 3.68
C ALA A 150 -18.03 14.03 2.46
N SER A 151 -18.51 14.83 1.50
CA SER A 151 -19.14 14.33 0.28
C SER A 151 -18.15 13.58 -0.63
N ALA A 152 -16.91 14.07 -0.75
CA ALA A 152 -15.87 13.44 -1.56
C ALA A 152 -15.43 12.08 -0.99
N MET A 153 -15.24 11.98 0.34
CA MET A 153 -14.97 10.69 1.00
C MET A 153 -16.13 9.70 0.82
N THR A 154 -17.37 10.19 0.89
CA THR A 154 -18.54 9.33 0.71
C THR A 154 -18.59 8.79 -0.73
N ILE A 155 -18.26 9.60 -1.74
CA ILE A 155 -18.19 9.13 -3.14
C ILE A 155 -17.09 8.10 -3.34
N VAL A 156 -15.90 8.28 -2.75
CA VAL A 156 -14.81 7.28 -2.82
C VAL A 156 -15.25 5.97 -2.15
N LEU A 157 -15.87 6.05 -0.97
CA LEU A 157 -16.36 4.88 -0.24
C LEU A 157 -17.43 4.13 -1.05
N ILE A 158 -18.44 4.85 -1.57
CA ILE A 158 -19.51 4.27 -2.37
C ILE A 158 -18.94 3.68 -3.66
N ALA A 159 -18.08 4.39 -4.39
CA ALA A 159 -17.48 3.90 -5.63
C ALA A 159 -16.63 2.63 -5.42
N SER A 160 -15.94 2.52 -4.28
CA SER A 160 -15.17 1.32 -3.92
C SER A 160 -16.03 0.16 -3.40
N ALA A 161 -17.27 0.42 -2.97
CA ALA A 161 -18.20 -0.59 -2.44
C ALA A 161 -18.99 -1.33 -3.54
N TRP A 162 -18.84 -0.95 -4.82
CA TRP A 162 -19.53 -1.56 -5.97
C TRP A 162 -18.63 -2.47 -6.82
N HIS A 163 -17.53 -2.97 -6.27
CA HIS A 163 -16.71 -4.03 -6.88
C HIS A 163 -16.62 -5.24 -5.96
#